data_AF-A0A4Y2LPV4-F1
#
_entry.id   AF-A0A4Y2LPV4-F1
#
_cell.length_a   1.000
_cell.length_b   1.000
_cell.length_c   1.000
_cell.angle_alpha   90.00
_cell.angle_beta   90.00
_cell.angle_gamma   90.00
#
_symmetry.space_group_name_H-M   'P 1'
#
loop_
_entity.id
_entity.type
_entity.pdbx_description
1 polymer ?
#
loop_
_entity_poly.entity_id
_entity_poly.type
_entity_poly.pdbx_seq_one_letter_code
_entity_poly.pdbx_strand_id
1 'polypeptide(L)'
;MALLMYNEGRYANLERSKKSAITIVKSFFTMPLEKKERALLMKLFYQNNSNLSTALREYHHLNGLRKQPMSRRALKKMITKFEETGELGVLQGKGRKRLSNETAEEVPLAAVERAPGSQYSSKSARAVSRDLSLTKSTVRNVLRSIQDPHCASAET
;
A
#
# COMPACT_ATOMS: atom_id res chain seq x y z
N MET A 1 -40.22 3.41 19.39
CA MET A 1 -39.06 2.51 19.16
C MET A 1 -38.54 2.55 17.72
N ALA A 2 -39.37 2.42 16.68
CA ALA A 2 -38.91 2.44 15.27
C ALA A 2 -38.26 3.76 14.80
N LEU A 3 -38.67 4.92 15.34
CA LEU A 3 -38.11 6.23 14.99
C LEU A 3 -36.68 6.47 15.49
N LEU A 4 -36.25 5.79 16.57
CA LEU A 4 -34.86 5.87 17.06
C LEU A 4 -33.91 5.03 16.20
N MET A 5 -34.37 3.84 15.77
CA MET A 5 -33.63 2.94 14.87
C MET A 5 -33.42 3.53 13.47
N TYR A 6 -34.34 4.38 13.00
CA TYR A 6 -34.24 5.00 11.67
C TYR A 6 -33.22 6.16 11.60
N ASN A 7 -32.84 6.74 12.74
CA ASN A 7 -31.88 7.85 12.79
C ASN A 7 -30.43 7.37 12.93
N GLU A 8 -30.15 6.31 13.70
CA GLU A 8 -28.77 5.81 13.93
C GLU A 8 -28.08 5.33 12.64
N GLY A 9 -28.82 4.69 11.72
CA GLY A 9 -28.29 4.24 10.43
C GLY A 9 -27.79 5.37 9.52
N ARG A 10 -28.33 6.60 9.67
CA ARG A 10 -27.89 7.77 8.90
C ARG A 10 -26.56 8.35 9.43
N TYR A 11 -26.34 8.34 10.75
CA TYR A 11 -25.10 8.83 11.36
C TYR A 11 -23.90 7.95 11.00
N ALA A 12 -24.07 6.63 10.96
CA ALA A 12 -23.02 5.69 10.56
C ALA A 12 -22.62 5.82 9.08
N ASN A 13 -23.56 6.15 8.19
CA ASN A 13 -23.31 6.32 6.77
C ASN A 13 -22.55 7.62 6.46
N LEU A 14 -22.84 8.70 7.19
CA LEU A 14 -22.10 9.97 7.12
C LEU A 14 -20.64 9.84 7.58
N GLU A 15 -20.38 9.08 8.65
CA GLU A 15 -19.02 8.72 9.09
C GLU A 15 -18.25 7.97 8.00
N ARG A 16 -18.92 7.05 7.31
CA ARG A 16 -18.32 6.24 6.23
C ARG A 16 -18.05 7.07 4.97
N SER A 17 -18.96 7.99 4.60
CA SER A 17 -18.78 8.89 3.47
C SER A 17 -17.69 9.94 3.74
N LYS A 18 -17.66 10.51 4.95
CA LYS A 18 -16.59 11.42 5.42
C LYS A 18 -15.23 10.74 5.41
N LYS A 19 -15.14 9.47 5.85
CA LYS A 19 -13.90 8.68 5.75
C LYS A 19 -13.45 8.48 4.30
N SER A 20 -14.38 8.20 3.38
CA SER A 20 -14.04 8.08 1.96
C SER A 20 -13.59 9.42 1.35
N ALA A 21 -14.27 10.52 1.66
CA ALA A 21 -13.93 11.85 1.19
C ALA A 21 -12.57 12.32 1.75
N ILE A 22 -12.29 12.07 3.04
CA ILE A 22 -10.98 12.33 3.64
C ILE A 22 -9.89 11.46 2.99
N THR A 23 -10.20 10.22 2.60
CA THR A 23 -9.25 9.32 1.94
C THR A 23 -8.93 9.79 0.52
N ILE A 24 -9.95 10.18 -0.25
CA ILE A 24 -9.82 10.75 -1.59
C ILE A 24 -9.08 12.10 -1.54
N VAL A 25 -9.43 12.98 -0.60
CA VAL A 25 -8.73 14.25 -0.40
C VAL A 25 -7.29 14.01 0.03
N LYS A 26 -7.03 13.07 0.96
CA LYS A 26 -5.66 12.67 1.33
C LYS A 26 -4.86 12.15 0.15
N SER A 27 -5.46 11.36 -0.75
CA SER A 27 -4.75 10.85 -1.93
C SER A 27 -4.36 11.95 -2.90
N PHE A 28 -5.12 13.05 -2.99
CA PHE A 28 -4.71 14.24 -3.75
C PHE A 28 -3.56 15.02 -3.10
N PHE A 29 -3.36 14.93 -1.77
CA PHE A 29 -2.26 15.57 -1.06
C PHE A 29 -1.01 14.68 -0.90
N THR A 30 -1.05 13.44 -1.37
CA THR A 30 0.09 12.51 -1.37
C THR A 30 0.46 12.14 -2.80
N MET A 31 0.93 13.12 -3.58
CA MET A 31 1.72 12.79 -4.76
C MET A 31 3.09 12.27 -4.29
N PRO A 32 3.57 11.12 -4.77
CA PRO A 32 4.93 10.69 -4.52
C PRO A 32 5.85 11.64 -5.28
N LEU A 33 6.35 12.68 -4.61
CA LEU A 33 7.42 13.52 -5.17
C LEU A 33 8.60 12.63 -5.54
N GLU A 34 9.13 12.82 -6.74
CA GLU A 34 10.35 12.16 -7.18
C GLU A 34 11.51 12.52 -6.24
N LYS A 35 12.51 11.63 -6.14
CA LYS A 35 13.68 11.85 -5.28
C LYS A 35 14.38 13.19 -5.59
N LYS A 36 14.37 13.60 -6.87
CA LYS A 36 14.93 14.88 -7.34
C LYS A 36 14.19 16.09 -6.77
N GLU A 37 12.86 16.07 -6.80
CA GLU A 37 12.04 17.16 -6.27
C GLU A 37 12.18 17.31 -4.75
N ARG A 38 12.28 16.19 -4.03
CA ARG A 38 12.55 16.18 -2.58
C ARG A 38 13.91 16.77 -2.24
N ALA A 39 14.94 16.42 -3.02
CA ALA A 39 16.28 16.98 -2.87
C ALA A 39 16.28 18.50 -3.13
N LEU A 40 15.57 18.95 -4.16
CA LEU A 40 15.40 20.38 -4.42
C LEU A 40 14.73 21.10 -3.23
N LEU A 41 13.63 20.54 -2.72
CA LEU A 41 12.93 21.08 -1.54
C LEU A 41 13.85 21.16 -0.30
N MET A 42 14.67 20.13 -0.06
CA MET A 42 15.61 20.14 1.07
C MET A 42 16.71 21.17 0.87
N LYS A 43 17.25 21.30 -0.34
CA LYS A 43 18.24 22.33 -0.68
C LYS A 43 17.68 23.73 -0.44
N LEU A 44 16.48 24.01 -0.95
CA LEU A 44 15.81 25.30 -0.73
C LEU A 44 15.55 25.55 0.75
N PHE A 45 15.15 24.53 1.53
CA PHE A 45 14.94 24.66 2.96
C PHE A 45 16.20 25.11 3.72
N TYR A 46 17.34 24.48 3.46
CA TYR A 46 18.60 24.86 4.12
C TYR A 46 19.14 26.20 3.64
N GLN A 47 18.98 26.53 2.34
CA GLN A 47 19.35 27.85 1.81
C GLN A 47 18.50 28.99 2.40
N ASN A 48 17.27 28.69 2.81
CA ASN A 48 16.33 29.64 3.39
C ASN A 48 16.36 29.70 4.93
N ASN A 49 17.50 29.38 5.57
CA ASN A 49 17.65 29.38 7.03
C ASN A 49 16.57 28.55 7.75
N SER A 50 16.24 27.38 7.20
CA SER A 50 15.24 26.46 7.76
C SER A 50 13.81 27.03 7.82
N ASN A 51 13.48 27.99 6.95
CA ASN A 51 12.13 28.53 6.84
C ASN A 51 11.29 27.73 5.83
N LEU A 52 10.33 26.96 6.36
CA LEU A 52 9.42 26.13 5.57
C LEU A 52 8.58 26.92 4.56
N SER A 53 8.14 28.13 4.93
CA SER A 53 7.20 28.90 4.13
C SER A 53 7.89 29.52 2.92
N THR A 54 9.10 30.05 3.10
CA THR A 54 9.89 30.61 1.99
C THR A 54 10.36 29.51 1.04
N ALA A 55 10.88 28.40 1.58
CA ALA A 55 11.30 27.26 0.77
C ALA A 55 10.15 26.71 -0.10
N LEU A 56 8.93 26.62 0.44
CA LEU A 56 7.77 26.22 -0.34
C LEU A 56 7.37 27.26 -1.39
N ARG A 57 7.43 28.56 -1.07
CA ARG A 57 7.12 29.61 -2.05
C ARG A 57 8.06 29.54 -3.25
N GLU A 58 9.36 29.41 -3.00
CA GLU A 58 10.37 29.27 -4.05
C GLU A 58 10.19 27.99 -4.86
N TYR A 59 9.95 26.86 -4.20
CA TYR A 59 9.67 25.60 -4.87
C TYR A 59 8.46 25.70 -5.82
N HIS A 60 7.37 26.35 -5.39
CA HIS A 60 6.20 26.53 -6.24
C HIS A 60 6.46 27.51 -7.39
N HIS A 61 7.27 28.55 -7.15
CA HIS A 61 7.64 29.51 -8.19
C HIS A 61 8.47 28.85 -9.29
N LEU A 62 9.50 28.07 -8.91
CA LEU A 62 10.38 27.36 -9.84
C LEU A 62 9.63 26.34 -10.69
N ASN A 63 8.60 25.67 -10.13
CA ASN A 63 7.84 24.65 -10.84
C ASN A 63 6.59 25.18 -11.57
N GLY A 64 6.29 26.49 -11.48
CA GLY A 64 5.11 27.08 -12.14
C GLY A 64 3.77 26.52 -11.66
N LEU A 65 3.72 25.90 -10.47
CA LEU A 65 2.55 25.15 -10.01
C LEU A 65 1.52 26.09 -9.38
N ARG A 66 0.38 26.29 -10.05
CA ARG A 66 -0.77 27.07 -9.51
C ARG A 66 -1.46 26.39 -8.32
N LYS A 67 -1.37 25.07 -8.19
CA LYS A 67 -1.97 24.28 -7.10
C LYS A 67 -0.85 23.54 -6.37
N GLN A 68 -0.71 23.76 -5.06
CA GLN A 68 0.40 23.21 -4.27
C GLN A 68 0.36 21.67 -4.24
N PRO A 69 1.31 20.95 -4.87
CA PRO A 69 1.44 19.52 -4.68
C PRO A 69 1.96 19.21 -3.26
N MET A 70 2.61 20.19 -2.62
CA MET A 70 3.29 20.00 -1.35
C MET A 70 2.85 20.99 -0.29
N SER A 71 2.30 20.47 0.80
CA SER A 71 1.85 21.28 1.93
C SER A 71 2.98 21.49 2.94
N ARG A 72 2.89 22.58 3.73
CA ARG A 72 3.83 22.86 4.85
C ARG A 72 3.95 21.70 5.83
N ARG A 73 2.82 21.03 6.13
CA ARG A 73 2.79 19.85 7.02
C ARG A 73 3.54 18.67 6.41
N ALA A 74 3.37 18.44 5.11
CA ALA A 74 4.03 17.35 4.41
C ALA A 74 5.54 17.60 4.29
N LEU A 75 5.96 18.85 4.02
CA LEU A 75 7.37 19.23 4.04
C LEU A 75 8.00 19.02 5.43
N LYS A 76 7.33 19.49 6.49
CA LYS A 76 7.80 19.26 7.87
C LYS A 76 8.04 17.78 8.16
N LYS A 77 7.11 16.91 7.76
CA LYS A 77 7.26 15.45 7.90
C LYS A 77 8.42 14.87 7.09
N MET A 78 8.74 15.47 5.95
CA MET A 78 9.86 15.02 5.13
C MET A 78 11.18 15.38 5.78
N ILE A 79 11.29 16.59 6.32
CA ILE A 79 12.48 17.05 7.05
C ILE A 79 12.73 16.20 8.28
N THR A 80 11.71 15.97 9.12
CA THR A 80 11.87 15.13 10.31
C THR A 80 12.37 13.73 9.95
N LYS A 81 11.83 13.12 8.89
CA LYS A 81 12.30 11.80 8.43
C LYS A 81 13.73 11.84 7.89
N PHE A 82 14.10 12.92 7.20
CA PHE A 82 15.45 13.09 6.70
C PHE A 82 16.45 13.27 7.86
N GLU A 83 16.09 14.04 8.89
CA GLU A 83 16.90 14.19 10.10
C GLU A 83 17.03 12.88 10.89
N GLU A 84 15.96 12.08 10.93
CA GLU A 84 15.95 10.77 11.60
C GLU A 84 16.72 9.68 10.83
N THR A 85 16.60 9.64 9.50
CA THR A 85 17.04 8.50 8.67
C THR A 85 18.22 8.83 7.75
N GLY A 86 18.50 10.11 7.50
CA GLY A 86 19.45 10.57 6.47
C GLY A 86 18.99 10.37 5.02
N GLU A 87 17.78 9.85 4.81
CA GLU A 87 17.29 9.45 3.50
C GLU A 87 16.11 10.28 3.01
N LEU A 88 16.14 10.65 1.72
CA LEU A 88 15.05 11.35 1.03
C LEU A 88 14.09 10.40 0.28
N GLY A 89 14.37 9.10 0.31
CA GLY A 89 13.58 8.08 -0.38
C GLY A 89 12.13 7.99 0.12
N VAL A 90 11.22 7.49 -0.73
CA VAL A 90 9.95 6.94 -0.23
C VAL A 90 10.30 5.58 0.36
N LEU A 91 10.23 5.45 1.69
CA LEU A 91 10.27 4.11 2.29
C LEU A 91 9.15 3.28 1.65
N GLN A 92 9.49 2.09 1.17
CA GLN A 92 8.49 1.16 0.65
C GLN A 92 7.40 1.01 1.73
N GLY A 93 6.15 1.18 1.30
CA GLY A 93 5.02 1.06 2.22
C GLY A 93 5.12 -0.26 2.97
N LYS A 94 4.78 -0.26 4.27
CA LYS A 94 4.76 -1.47 5.10
C LYS A 94 3.67 -2.39 4.56
N GLY A 95 4.02 -3.17 3.54
CA GLY A 95 3.13 -4.07 2.84
C GLY A 95 2.70 -5.24 3.73
N ARG A 96 1.76 -6.03 3.24
CA ARG A 96 1.41 -7.30 3.87
C ARG A 96 2.66 -8.18 3.91
N LYS A 97 2.98 -8.78 5.05
CA LYS A 97 4.10 -9.72 5.19
C LYS A 97 3.99 -10.78 4.09
N ARG A 98 5.08 -11.04 3.37
CA ARG A 98 5.14 -12.15 2.42
C ARG A 98 4.88 -13.46 3.16
N LEU A 99 4.24 -14.41 2.49
CA LEU A 99 4.11 -15.77 3.00
C LEU A 99 5.52 -16.38 3.16
N SER A 100 5.69 -17.31 4.10
CA SER A 100 6.98 -18.00 4.23
C SER A 100 7.22 -18.86 3.00
N ASN A 101 8.47 -18.94 2.55
CA ASN A 101 8.86 -19.70 1.36
C ASN A 101 8.47 -21.19 1.51
N GLU A 102 8.64 -21.75 2.70
CA GLU A 102 8.20 -23.10 3.07
C GLU A 102 6.71 -23.32 2.75
N THR A 103 5.82 -22.43 3.20
CA THR A 103 4.38 -22.55 2.90
C THR A 103 4.04 -22.32 1.44
N ALA A 104 4.89 -21.60 0.70
CA ALA A 104 4.69 -21.35 -0.72
C ALA A 104 5.07 -22.56 -1.58
N GLU A 105 6.01 -23.40 -1.12
CA GLU A 105 6.46 -24.63 -1.79
C GLU A 105 5.65 -25.87 -1.38
N GLU A 106 5.25 -25.94 -0.11
CA GLU A 106 4.51 -27.09 0.44
C GLU A 106 3.05 -27.16 -0.10
N VAL A 107 2.40 -26.00 -0.28
CA VAL A 107 1.01 -25.94 -0.77
C VAL A 107 0.85 -26.51 -2.20
N PRO A 108 1.70 -26.18 -3.17
CA PRO A 108 1.67 -26.78 -4.51
C PRO A 108 2.03 -28.26 -4.49
N LEU A 109 3.02 -28.66 -3.68
CA LEU A 109 3.44 -30.06 -3.57
C LEU A 109 2.29 -30.94 -3.06
N ALA A 110 1.63 -30.53 -1.98
CA ALA A 110 0.46 -31.23 -1.43
C ALA A 110 -0.73 -31.23 -2.41
N ALA A 111 -0.89 -30.18 -3.22
CA ALA A 111 -1.92 -30.14 -4.25
C ALA A 111 -1.67 -31.14 -5.39
N VAL A 112 -0.40 -31.32 -5.80
CA VAL A 112 0.03 -32.27 -6.83
C VAL A 112 -0.05 -33.71 -6.31
N GLU A 113 0.39 -33.97 -5.08
CA GLU A 113 0.29 -35.30 -4.46
C GLU A 113 -1.17 -35.79 -4.38
N ARG A 114 -2.13 -34.86 -4.21
CA ARG A 114 -3.57 -35.16 -4.18
C ARG A 114 -4.21 -35.33 -5.57
N ALA A 115 -3.44 -35.22 -6.64
CA ALA A 115 -3.94 -35.32 -8.01
C ALA A 115 -4.28 -36.72 -8.57
N PRO A 116 -3.89 -37.88 -8.00
CA PRO A 116 -4.21 -39.15 -8.64
C PRO A 116 -5.71 -39.44 -8.53
N GLY A 117 -6.42 -39.25 -9.65
CA GLY A 117 -7.83 -39.63 -9.84
C GLY A 117 -8.82 -38.51 -10.18
N SER A 118 -8.44 -37.21 -10.12
CA SER A 118 -9.34 -36.11 -10.53
C SER A 118 -8.63 -34.76 -10.62
N GLN A 119 -8.73 -34.11 -11.79
CA GLN A 119 -8.28 -32.72 -12.02
C GLN A 119 -9.03 -31.68 -11.15
N TYR A 120 -10.21 -32.04 -10.64
CA TYR A 120 -11.03 -31.20 -9.75
C TYR A 120 -10.63 -31.34 -8.28
N SER A 121 -10.10 -32.50 -7.88
CA SER A 121 -9.64 -32.78 -6.51
C SER A 121 -8.33 -32.04 -6.19
N SER A 122 -7.39 -32.01 -7.15
CA SER A 122 -6.08 -31.36 -7.01
C SER A 122 -6.13 -29.86 -6.75
N LYS A 123 -7.22 -29.18 -7.14
CA LYS A 123 -7.41 -27.73 -6.96
C LYS A 123 -8.19 -27.36 -5.68
N SER A 124 -8.57 -28.32 -4.86
CA SER A 124 -9.36 -28.05 -3.66
C SER A 124 -8.52 -27.40 -2.57
N ALA A 125 -8.55 -26.07 -2.52
CA ALA A 125 -7.91 -25.31 -1.43
C ALA A 125 -8.46 -25.69 -0.04
N ARG A 126 -9.64 -26.30 0.05
CA ARG A 126 -10.19 -26.81 1.32
C ARG A 126 -9.50 -28.11 1.75
N ALA A 127 -9.13 -28.96 0.80
CA ALA A 127 -8.47 -30.23 1.08
C ALA A 127 -7.03 -30.00 1.53
N VAL A 128 -6.24 -29.25 0.74
CA VAL A 128 -4.85 -28.88 1.07
C VAL A 128 -4.75 -28.11 2.39
N SER A 129 -5.76 -27.29 2.70
CA SER A 129 -5.85 -26.58 4.00
C SER A 129 -5.99 -27.53 5.19
N ARG A 130 -6.67 -28.68 5.04
CA ARG A 130 -6.76 -29.69 6.10
C ARG A 130 -5.44 -30.45 6.25
N ASP A 131 -4.82 -30.82 5.13
CA ASP A 131 -3.58 -31.60 5.12
C ASP A 131 -2.43 -30.83 5.77
N LEU A 132 -2.31 -29.53 5.45
CA LEU A 132 -1.23 -28.67 5.94
C LEU A 132 -1.59 -27.88 7.20
N SER A 133 -2.80 -28.05 7.75
CA SER A 133 -3.34 -27.25 8.86
C SER A 133 -3.28 -25.72 8.64
N LEU A 134 -3.17 -25.27 7.38
CA LEU A 134 -3.09 -23.85 6.99
C LEU A 134 -4.47 -23.22 6.81
N THR A 135 -4.56 -21.89 6.92
CA THR A 135 -5.82 -21.21 6.59
C THR A 135 -6.17 -21.36 5.11
N LYS A 136 -7.44 -21.64 4.81
CA LYS A 136 -7.95 -21.75 3.43
C LYS A 136 -7.66 -20.50 2.58
N SER A 137 -7.53 -19.32 3.18
CA SER A 137 -7.13 -18.10 2.49
C SER A 137 -5.68 -18.14 2.03
N THR A 138 -4.75 -18.63 2.86
CA THR A 138 -3.33 -18.78 2.49
C THR A 138 -3.19 -19.72 1.31
N VAL A 139 -3.80 -20.91 1.41
CA VAL A 139 -3.78 -21.93 0.34
C VAL A 139 -4.33 -21.37 -0.97
N ARG A 140 -5.48 -20.69 -0.94
CA ARG A 140 -6.04 -20.06 -2.15
C ARG A 140 -5.15 -18.98 -2.75
N ASN A 141 -4.47 -18.19 -1.92
CA ASN A 141 -3.59 -17.13 -2.41
C ASN A 141 -2.38 -17.73 -3.13
N VAL A 142 -1.76 -18.76 -2.57
CA VAL A 142 -0.62 -19.47 -3.18
C VAL A 142 -1.03 -20.17 -4.48
N LEU A 143 -2.15 -20.90 -4.47
CA LEU A 143 -2.64 -21.57 -5.68
C LEU A 143 -3.03 -20.57 -6.79
N ARG A 144 -3.45 -19.34 -6.44
CA ARG A 144 -3.72 -18.27 -7.41
C ARG A 144 -2.45 -17.66 -7.98
N SER A 145 -1.43 -17.40 -7.15
CA SER A 145 -0.16 -16.85 -7.64
C SER A 145 0.55 -17.76 -8.65
N ILE A 146 0.21 -19.05 -8.68
CA ILE A 146 0.77 -20.04 -9.61
C ILE A 146 -0.10 -20.22 -10.86
N GLN A 147 -1.41 -19.94 -10.77
CA GLN A 147 -2.33 -20.02 -11.93
C GLN A 147 -2.35 -18.75 -12.78
N ASP A 148 -1.81 -17.64 -12.29
CA ASP A 148 -1.70 -16.40 -13.05
C ASP A 148 -0.64 -16.55 -14.18
N PRO A 149 -1.03 -16.50 -15.47
CA PRO A 149 -0.15 -16.83 -16.61
C PRO A 149 0.92 -15.76 -16.91
N HIS A 150 1.08 -14.74 -16.05
CA HIS A 150 1.96 -13.61 -16.31
C HIS A 150 3.41 -13.80 -15.85
N CYS A 151 3.78 -15.00 -15.37
CA CYS A 151 5.10 -15.27 -14.80
C CYS A 151 5.67 -16.66 -15.17
N ALA A 152 5.38 -17.16 -16.38
CA ALA A 152 5.90 -18.43 -16.90
C ALA A 152 7.00 -18.23 -17.96
N SER A 153 7.77 -17.14 -17.89
CA SER A 153 8.88 -16.91 -18.82
C SER A 153 10.01 -16.14 -18.15
N ALA A 154 10.78 -16.85 -17.35
CA ALA A 154 12.19 -16.55 -17.06
C ALA A 154 12.84 -17.83 -16.52
N GLU A 155 12.92 -18.86 -17.37
CA GLU A 155 13.84 -19.97 -17.18
C GLU A 155 15.15 -19.65 -17.89
N THR A 156 16.25 -19.74 -17.16
CA THR A 156 17.54 -20.32 -17.59
C THR A 156 18.26 -20.79 -16.35
#